data_AF-T2SDA1-F1
#
_entry.id   AF-T2SDA1-F1
#
_cell.length_a   1.000
_cell.length_b   1.000
_cell.length_c   1.000
_cell.angle_alpha   90.00
_cell.angle_beta   90.00
_cell.angle_gamma   90.00
#
_symmetry.space_group_name_H-M   'P 1'
#
loop_
_entity.id
_entity.type
_entity.pdbx_description
1 polymer ?
#
loop_
_entity_poly.entity_id
_entity_poly.type
_entity_poly.pdbx_seq_one_letter_code
_entity_poly.pdbx_strand_id
1 'polypeptide(L)'
;MNTQELIKKSALVEKTLQEQGLQEKAKPFMSDNAVIKTEELEKMLKEMQAEGRDLKVGIIGRVKAGKSLLLNALIFEGVEVLPKAATPMTASLTILKYAQTLSAEVEFYSPKDIAELKNEHERYVREFNRIVEEEVKKQKEKQSLANRAKEGFKNFGNKFNRNKNPEAAPKERVLSDEEIVKRAERIAKDKLKGDEKLVSSHDQYEKIKKAVCSTRKTWIRAFKPIV
;
A
#
# COMPACT_ATOMS: atom_id res chain seq x y z
N MET A 1 13.18 -21.99 -26.34
CA MET A 1 14.50 -22.55 -26.68
C MET A 1 15.54 -21.82 -25.83
N ASN A 2 16.31 -22.53 -25.00
CA ASN A 2 17.24 -21.91 -24.06
C ASN A 2 18.49 -21.38 -24.81
N THR A 3 18.94 -20.16 -24.53
CA THR A 3 20.12 -19.56 -25.17
C THR A 3 21.39 -20.40 -24.94
N GLN A 4 21.53 -21.03 -23.77
CA GLN A 4 22.63 -21.94 -23.50
C GLN A 4 22.59 -23.23 -24.32
N GLU A 5 21.40 -23.72 -24.67
CA GLU A 5 21.28 -24.89 -25.55
C GLU A 5 21.64 -24.54 -26.99
N LEU A 6 21.30 -23.33 -27.45
CA LEU A 6 21.67 -22.85 -28.79
C LEU A 6 23.19 -22.75 -28.93
N ILE A 7 23.87 -22.16 -27.94
CA ILE A 7 25.34 -22.04 -27.90
C ILE A 7 26.00 -23.42 -27.88
N LYS A 8 25.52 -24.35 -27.03
CA LYS A 8 26.05 -25.73 -26.97
C LYS A 8 25.91 -26.47 -28.29
N LYS A 9 24.77 -26.31 -28.98
CA LYS A 9 24.54 -26.93 -30.29
C LYS A 9 25.45 -26.33 -31.37
N SER A 10 25.63 -25.02 -31.39
CA SER A 10 26.55 -24.33 -32.30
C SER A 10 28.00 -24.79 -32.10
N ALA A 11 28.47 -24.82 -30.84
CA ALA A 11 29.81 -25.29 -30.49
C ALA A 11 30.04 -26.76 -30.87
N LEU A 12 29.04 -27.62 -30.70
CA LEU A 12 29.12 -29.03 -31.09
C LEU A 12 29.27 -29.17 -32.61
N VAL A 13 28.52 -28.40 -33.39
CA VAL A 13 28.60 -28.40 -34.86
C VAL A 13 29.96 -27.93 -35.34
N GLU A 14 30.49 -26.82 -34.81
CA GLU A 14 31.83 -26.34 -35.15
C GLU A 14 32.92 -27.35 -34.81
N LYS A 15 32.83 -27.97 -33.63
CA LYS A 15 33.76 -29.01 -33.19
C LYS A 15 33.73 -30.23 -34.12
N THR A 16 32.55 -30.72 -34.49
CA THR A 16 32.41 -31.86 -35.41
C THR A 16 32.94 -31.52 -36.82
N LEU A 17 32.73 -30.30 -37.30
CA LEU A 17 33.28 -29.85 -38.58
C LEU A 17 34.82 -29.79 -38.58
N GLN A 18 35.42 -29.43 -37.44
CA GLN A 18 36.87 -29.40 -37.26
C GLN A 18 37.47 -30.81 -37.16
N GLU A 19 36.87 -31.69 -36.35
CA GLU A 19 37.33 -33.08 -36.16
C GLU A 19 37.27 -33.92 -37.44
N GLN A 20 36.26 -33.66 -38.29
CA GLN A 20 36.08 -34.36 -39.57
C GLN A 20 36.85 -33.71 -40.74
N GLY A 21 37.58 -32.61 -40.50
CA GLY A 21 38.30 -31.88 -41.55
C GLY A 21 37.40 -31.28 -42.65
N LEU A 22 36.12 -31.07 -42.35
CA LEU A 22 35.09 -30.65 -43.32
C LEU A 22 35.01 -29.13 -43.49
N GLN A 23 35.90 -28.36 -42.85
CA GLN A 23 35.85 -26.90 -42.84
C GLN A 23 35.83 -26.30 -44.25
N GLU A 24 36.68 -26.77 -45.17
CA GLU A 24 36.72 -26.27 -46.55
C GLU A 24 35.43 -26.59 -47.34
N LYS A 25 34.81 -27.75 -47.08
CA LYS A 25 33.55 -28.14 -47.72
C LYS A 25 32.35 -27.40 -47.12
N ALA A 26 32.44 -27.00 -45.85
CA ALA A 26 31.38 -26.28 -45.15
C ALA A 26 31.39 -24.77 -45.44
N LYS A 27 32.54 -24.19 -45.83
CA LYS A 27 32.68 -22.75 -46.14
C LYS A 27 31.60 -22.19 -47.07
N PRO A 28 31.28 -22.80 -48.24
CA PRO A 28 30.21 -22.30 -49.11
C PRO A 28 28.85 -22.29 -48.41
N PHE A 29 28.52 -23.36 -47.69
CA PHE A 29 27.26 -23.46 -46.94
C PHE A 29 27.16 -22.44 -45.80
N MET A 30 28.28 -22.16 -45.13
CA MET A 30 28.34 -21.14 -44.07
C MET A 30 28.15 -19.73 -44.65
N SER A 31 28.74 -19.44 -45.82
CA SER A 31 28.56 -18.17 -46.53
C SER A 31 27.14 -17.99 -47.05
N ASP A 32 26.56 -19.01 -47.68
CA ASP A 32 25.22 -18.96 -48.27
C ASP A 32 24.11 -18.77 -47.22
N ASN A 33 24.31 -19.32 -46.02
CA ASN A 33 23.33 -19.25 -44.94
C ASN A 33 23.68 -18.22 -43.86
N ALA A 34 24.70 -17.37 -44.10
CA ALA A 34 25.18 -16.38 -43.14
C ALA A 34 25.42 -16.96 -41.73
N VAL A 35 26.01 -18.15 -41.66
CA VAL A 35 26.28 -18.83 -40.39
C VAL A 35 27.38 -18.08 -39.66
N ILE A 36 27.00 -17.41 -38.57
CA ILE A 36 27.92 -16.74 -37.66
C ILE A 36 28.68 -17.75 -36.80
N LYS A 37 29.89 -17.37 -36.38
CA LYS A 37 30.69 -18.20 -35.46
C LYS A 37 30.03 -18.25 -34.08
N THR A 38 30.27 -19.33 -33.33
CA THR A 38 29.74 -19.47 -31.97
C THR A 38 30.16 -18.29 -31.07
N GLU A 39 31.38 -17.78 -31.23
CA GLU A 39 31.88 -16.60 -30.48
C GLU A 39 31.08 -15.32 -30.78
N GLU A 40 30.74 -15.09 -32.04
CA GLU A 40 29.93 -13.94 -32.49
C GLU A 40 28.47 -14.10 -32.05
N LEU A 41 27.92 -15.31 -32.14
CA LEU A 41 26.60 -15.65 -31.62
C LEU A 41 26.51 -15.40 -30.11
N GLU A 42 27.51 -15.83 -29.35
CA GLU A 42 27.58 -15.57 -27.90
C GLU A 42 27.62 -14.06 -27.60
N LYS A 43 28.41 -13.31 -28.36
CA LYS A 43 28.52 -11.86 -28.21
C LYS A 43 27.19 -11.17 -28.53
N MET A 44 26.56 -11.48 -29.67
CA MET A 44 25.26 -10.93 -30.05
C MET A 44 24.16 -11.28 -29.05
N LEU A 45 24.13 -12.51 -28.54
CA LEU A 45 23.15 -12.91 -27.52
C LEU A 45 23.37 -12.18 -26.19
N LYS A 46 24.63 -11.95 -25.80
CA LYS A 46 24.97 -11.15 -24.61
C LYS A 46 24.62 -9.68 -24.80
N GLU A 47 24.89 -9.11 -25.98
CA GLU A 47 24.52 -7.73 -26.34
C GLU A 47 23.00 -7.57 -26.38
N MET A 48 22.25 -8.50 -26.97
CA MET A 48 20.78 -8.50 -26.95
C MET A 48 20.20 -8.69 -25.54
N GLN A 49 20.91 -9.36 -24.62
CA GLN A 49 20.52 -9.48 -23.22
C GLN A 49 20.85 -8.23 -22.40
N ALA A 50 21.95 -7.54 -22.74
CA ALA A 50 22.42 -6.34 -22.05
C ALA A 50 21.69 -5.08 -22.52
N GLU A 51 21.30 -5.01 -23.80
CA GLU A 51 20.56 -3.90 -24.39
C GLU A 51 19.07 -3.97 -24.06
N GLY A 52 18.76 -3.54 -22.84
CA GLY A 52 17.60 -2.72 -22.57
C GLY A 52 16.24 -3.39 -22.74
N ARG A 53 15.76 -4.06 -21.68
CA ARG A 53 14.33 -4.14 -21.38
C ARG A 53 14.10 -4.52 -19.90
N ASP A 54 14.52 -3.64 -18.99
CA ASP A 54 13.95 -3.60 -17.64
C ASP A 54 12.51 -3.08 -17.75
N LEU A 55 11.58 -3.95 -18.16
CA LEU A 55 10.16 -3.63 -18.22
C LEU A 55 9.62 -3.53 -16.79
N LYS A 56 9.39 -2.30 -16.32
CA LYS A 56 8.74 -2.03 -15.04
C LYS A 56 7.26 -1.81 -15.26
N VAL A 57 6.43 -2.69 -14.72
CA VAL A 57 4.97 -2.57 -14.75
C VAL A 57 4.46 -2.25 -13.34
N GLY A 58 3.78 -1.11 -13.19
CA GLY A 58 3.11 -0.75 -11.94
C GLY A 58 1.63 -1.15 -11.98
N ILE A 59 1.20 -2.00 -11.05
CA ILE A 59 -0.21 -2.40 -10.93
C ILE A 59 -0.85 -1.68 -9.74
N ILE A 60 -1.69 -0.69 -10.04
CA ILE A 60 -2.42 0.10 -9.05
C ILE A 60 -3.93 -0.17 -9.13
N GLY A 61 -4.65 0.07 -8.05
CA GLY A 61 -6.10 -0.14 -7.98
C GLY A 61 -6.62 -0.29 -6.57
N ARG A 62 -7.94 -0.31 -6.39
CA ARG A 62 -8.58 -0.45 -5.08
C ARG A 62 -8.23 -1.79 -4.42
N VAL A 63 -8.29 -1.84 -3.09
CA VAL A 63 -8.19 -3.10 -2.34
C VAL A 63 -9.34 -4.01 -2.76
N LYS A 64 -9.10 -5.32 -2.85
CA LYS A 64 -10.06 -6.33 -3.32
C LYS A 64 -10.46 -6.24 -4.80
N ALA A 65 -9.78 -5.44 -5.62
CA ALA A 65 -10.01 -5.40 -7.06
C ALA A 65 -9.46 -6.61 -7.84
N GLY A 66 -8.95 -7.65 -7.15
CA GLY A 66 -8.41 -8.85 -7.80
C GLY A 66 -7.01 -8.72 -8.40
N LYS A 67 -6.23 -7.68 -8.03
CA LYS A 67 -4.87 -7.45 -8.57
C LYS A 67 -3.92 -8.64 -8.38
N SER A 68 -3.86 -9.19 -7.17
CA SER A 68 -3.03 -10.36 -6.87
C SER A 68 -3.52 -11.63 -7.60
N LEU A 69 -4.84 -11.74 -7.80
CA LEU A 69 -5.44 -12.85 -8.54
C LEU A 69 -5.07 -12.78 -10.03
N LEU A 70 -5.14 -11.58 -10.62
CA LEU A 70 -4.71 -11.33 -11.99
C LEU A 70 -3.22 -11.66 -12.18
N LEU A 71 -2.37 -11.27 -11.23
CA LEU A 71 -0.94 -11.59 -11.25
C LEU A 71 -0.65 -13.09 -11.16
N ASN A 72 -1.37 -13.81 -10.29
CA ASN A 72 -1.28 -15.28 -10.20
C ASN A 72 -1.66 -15.95 -11.53
N ALA A 73 -2.71 -15.48 -12.20
CA ALA A 73 -3.12 -16.01 -13.49
C ALA A 73 -2.12 -15.69 -14.61
N LEU A 74 -1.57 -14.47 -14.65
CA LEU A 74 -0.71 -14.02 -15.76
C LEU A 74 0.75 -14.47 -15.65
N ILE A 75 1.34 -14.43 -14.46
CA ILE A 75 2.79 -14.62 -14.27
C ILE A 75 3.11 -15.97 -13.65
N PHE A 76 2.20 -16.51 -12.84
CA PHE A 76 2.44 -17.74 -12.08
C PHE A 76 1.66 -18.95 -12.64
N GLU A 77 1.19 -18.88 -13.89
CA GLU A 77 0.43 -19.97 -14.56
C GLU A 77 -0.77 -20.48 -13.74
N GLY A 78 -1.38 -19.58 -12.95
CA GLY A 78 -2.51 -19.92 -12.06
C GLY A 78 -2.12 -20.46 -10.69
N VAL A 79 -0.83 -20.61 -10.39
CA VAL A 79 -0.33 -20.98 -9.06
C VAL A 79 -0.57 -19.82 -8.08
N GLU A 80 -1.14 -20.13 -6.91
CA GLU A 80 -1.45 -19.14 -5.88
C GLU A 80 -0.21 -18.73 -5.07
N VAL A 81 0.73 -18.03 -5.72
CA VAL A 81 1.96 -17.52 -5.08
C VAL A 81 1.68 -16.26 -4.26
N LEU A 82 0.91 -15.31 -4.82
CA LEU A 82 0.49 -14.12 -4.09
C LEU A 82 -0.78 -14.40 -3.26
N PRO A 83 -0.91 -13.81 -2.06
CA PRO A 83 -2.07 -14.03 -1.21
C PRO A 83 -3.37 -13.53 -1.88
N LYS A 84 -4.37 -14.42 -1.92
CA LYS A 84 -5.72 -14.17 -2.46
C LYS A 84 -6.61 -13.35 -1.51
N ALA A 85 -6.23 -13.27 -0.24
CA ALA A 85 -7.10 -12.81 0.83
C ALA A 85 -7.55 -11.36 0.64
N ALA A 86 -8.86 -11.16 0.79
CA ALA A 86 -9.51 -9.84 0.79
C ALA A 86 -9.30 -9.08 2.12
N THR A 87 -8.55 -9.63 3.06
CA THR A 87 -8.18 -8.94 4.30
C THR A 87 -7.25 -7.77 3.94
N PRO A 88 -7.44 -6.58 4.51
CA PRO A 88 -6.59 -5.42 4.22
C PRO A 88 -5.24 -5.58 4.95
N MET A 89 -4.48 -6.61 4.57
CA MET A 89 -3.09 -6.83 4.96
C MET A 89 -2.12 -6.28 3.89
N THR A 90 -2.56 -6.21 2.63
CA THR A 90 -1.75 -5.75 1.48
C THR A 90 -1.78 -4.23 1.35
N ALA A 91 -1.16 -3.53 2.29
CA ALA A 91 -0.76 -2.14 2.12
C ALA A 91 0.75 -2.00 1.79
N SER A 92 1.52 -3.08 1.92
CA SER A 92 2.95 -3.07 1.65
C SER A 92 3.23 -3.20 0.15
N LEU A 93 4.12 -2.35 -0.36
CA LEU A 93 4.63 -2.42 -1.73
C LEU A 93 5.26 -3.81 -1.95
N THR A 94 4.79 -4.54 -2.95
CA THR A 94 5.34 -5.85 -3.34
C THR A 94 6.02 -5.68 -4.68
N ILE A 95 7.31 -5.99 -4.73
CA ILE A 95 8.12 -5.93 -5.96
C ILE A 95 8.39 -7.37 -6.40
N LEU A 96 7.96 -7.71 -7.61
CA LEU A 96 8.26 -8.99 -8.23
C LEU A 96 9.36 -8.77 -9.25
N LYS A 97 10.48 -9.47 -9.09
CA LYS A 97 11.63 -9.43 -9.99
C LYS A 97 11.91 -10.84 -10.50
N TYR A 98 12.21 -10.95 -11.79
CA TYR A 98 12.69 -12.20 -12.36
C TYR A 98 14.07 -12.56 -11.75
N ALA A 99 14.21 -13.79 -11.29
CA ALA A 99 15.45 -14.34 -10.76
C ALA A 99 15.54 -15.84 -11.11
N GLN A 100 16.76 -16.37 -11.25
CA GLN A 100 16.99 -17.80 -11.53
C GLN A 100 16.62 -18.69 -10.33
N THR A 101 16.65 -18.13 -9.12
CA THR A 101 16.32 -18.83 -7.88
C THR A 101 15.21 -18.08 -7.14
N LEU A 102 14.29 -18.83 -6.53
CA LEU A 102 13.22 -18.25 -5.72
C LEU A 102 13.80 -17.65 -4.43
N SER A 103 13.61 -16.35 -4.24
CA SER A 103 14.01 -15.63 -3.02
C SER A 103 12.93 -14.62 -2.62
N ALA A 104 12.91 -14.28 -1.34
CA ALA A 104 12.04 -13.25 -0.80
C ALA A 104 12.85 -12.34 0.12
N GLU A 105 12.76 -11.04 -0.12
CA GLU A 105 13.38 -10.01 0.71
C GLU A 105 12.27 -9.20 1.38
N VAL A 106 12.45 -8.90 2.66
CA VAL A 106 11.51 -8.11 3.45
C VAL A 106 12.25 -6.92 4.02
N GLU A 107 11.87 -5.74 3.59
CA GLU A 107 12.36 -4.48 4.15
C GLU A 107 11.49 -4.08 5.34
N PHE A 108 12.11 -3.98 6.51
CA PHE A 108 11.45 -3.54 7.74
C PHE A 108 11.72 -2.07 8.00
N TYR A 109 10.80 -1.40 8.70
CA TYR A 109 11.03 -0.06 9.20
C TYR A 109 12.27 0.01 10.08
N SER A 110 13.11 1.00 9.84
CA SER A 110 14.24 1.32 10.69
C SER A 110 13.76 1.97 12.01
N PRO A 111 14.60 1.98 13.07
CA PRO A 111 14.28 2.72 14.30
C PRO A 111 13.99 4.20 14.06
N LYS A 112 14.61 4.79 13.04
CA LYS A 112 14.37 6.18 12.64
C LYS A 112 12.97 6.36 12.05
N ASP A 113 12.54 5.47 11.16
CA ASP A 113 11.20 5.52 10.57
C ASP A 113 10.11 5.37 11.64
N ILE A 114 10.34 4.47 12.61
CA ILE A 114 9.42 4.28 13.75
C ILE A 114 9.37 5.56 14.61
N ALA A 115 10.50 6.23 14.82
CA ALA A 115 10.54 7.48 15.57
C ALA A 115 9.82 8.63 14.85
N GLU A 116 9.95 8.72 13.53
CA GLU A 116 9.22 9.69 12.71
C GLU A 116 7.70 9.44 12.77
N LEU A 117 7.27 8.19 12.59
CA LEU A 117 5.87 7.78 12.74
C LEU A 117 5.31 8.10 14.14
N LYS A 118 6.11 7.88 15.20
CA LYS A 118 5.74 8.22 16.58
C LYS A 118 5.54 9.72 16.75
N ASN A 119 6.46 10.54 16.24
CA ASN A 119 6.37 12.00 16.34
C ASN A 119 5.15 12.54 15.57
N GLU A 120 4.87 12.01 14.38
CA GLU A 120 3.66 12.38 13.63
C GLU A 120 2.37 11.90 14.33
N HIS A 121 2.37 10.71 14.93
CA HIS A 121 1.26 10.23 15.76
C HIS A 121 1.01 11.14 16.97
N GLU A 122 2.07 11.54 17.69
CA GLU A 122 1.93 12.48 18.82
C GLU A 122 1.40 13.83 18.38
N ARG A 123 1.82 14.34 17.21
CA ARG A 123 1.26 15.57 16.62
C ARG A 123 -0.22 15.41 16.33
N TYR A 124 -0.63 14.30 15.72
CA TYR A 124 -2.05 14.01 15.48
C TYR A 124 -2.86 14.04 16.78
N VAL A 125 -2.39 13.36 17.82
CA VAL A 125 -3.09 13.29 19.12
C VAL A 125 -3.21 14.68 19.76
N ARG A 126 -2.17 15.51 19.69
CA ARG A 126 -2.20 16.89 20.21
C ARG A 126 -3.23 17.75 19.47
N GLU A 127 -3.19 17.75 18.13
CA GLU A 127 -4.13 18.53 17.32
C GLU A 127 -5.58 18.01 17.47
N PHE A 128 -5.75 16.69 17.54
CA PHE A 128 -7.05 16.08 17.79
C PHE A 128 -7.65 16.54 19.12
N ASN A 129 -6.88 16.44 20.22
CA ASN A 129 -7.34 16.85 21.54
C ASN A 129 -7.64 18.35 21.59
N ARG A 130 -6.78 19.18 20.98
CA ARG A 130 -7.01 20.63 20.89
C ARG A 130 -8.33 20.96 20.20
N ILE A 131 -8.60 20.34 19.05
CA ILE A 131 -9.85 20.57 18.33
C ILE A 131 -11.05 20.08 19.14
N VAL A 132 -10.94 18.91 19.78
CA VAL A 132 -12.02 18.38 20.63
C VAL A 132 -12.31 19.33 21.78
N GLU A 133 -11.30 19.80 22.49
CA GLU A 133 -11.46 20.75 23.62
C GLU A 133 -12.10 22.07 23.16
N GLU A 134 -11.62 22.64 22.06
CA GLU A 134 -12.18 23.87 21.50
C GLU A 134 -13.65 23.69 21.08
N GLU A 135 -14.01 22.57 20.45
CA GLU A 135 -15.39 22.29 20.04
C GLU A 135 -16.30 21.99 21.25
N VAL A 136 -15.82 21.26 22.25
CA VAL A 136 -16.56 21.01 23.50
C VAL A 136 -16.84 22.33 24.23
N LYS A 137 -15.84 23.20 24.35
CA LYS A 137 -15.99 24.53 24.98
C LYS A 137 -17.03 25.38 24.24
N LYS A 138 -16.94 25.46 22.91
CA LYS A 138 -17.93 26.17 22.07
C LYS A 138 -19.35 25.63 22.23
N GLN A 139 -19.51 24.31 22.31
CA GLN A 139 -20.83 23.69 22.51
C GLN A 139 -21.40 23.99 23.90
N LYS A 140 -20.58 23.91 24.95
CA LYS A 140 -20.98 24.25 26.33
C LYS A 140 -21.33 25.73 26.49
N GLU A 141 -20.58 26.63 25.85
CA GLU A 141 -20.89 28.06 25.80
C GLU A 141 -22.21 28.34 25.07
N LYS A 142 -22.46 27.69 23.93
CA LYS A 142 -23.74 27.81 23.21
C LYS A 142 -24.92 27.31 24.05
N GLN A 143 -24.77 26.18 24.74
CA GLN A 143 -25.81 25.68 25.64
C GLN A 143 -26.08 26.62 26.82
N SER A 144 -25.03 27.19 27.43
CA SER A 144 -25.20 28.12 28.56
C SER A 144 -25.88 29.44 28.13
N LEU A 145 -25.55 29.96 26.95
CA LEU A 145 -26.23 31.13 26.37
C LEU A 145 -27.69 30.83 26.02
N ALA A 146 -27.97 29.67 25.43
CA ALA A 146 -29.34 29.24 25.13
C ALA A 146 -30.19 29.06 26.40
N ASN A 147 -29.60 28.53 27.48
CA ASN A 147 -30.27 28.39 28.77
C ASN A 147 -30.58 29.76 29.41
N ARG A 148 -29.63 30.71 29.38
CA ARG A 148 -29.86 32.09 29.84
C ARG A 148 -30.91 32.83 29.02
N ALA A 149 -30.92 32.65 27.70
CA ALA A 149 -31.94 33.24 26.83
C ALA A 149 -33.35 32.67 27.10
N LYS A 150 -33.45 31.36 27.38
CA LYS A 150 -34.69 30.72 27.80
C LYS A 150 -35.18 31.23 29.16
N GLU A 151 -34.29 31.46 30.13
CA GLU A 151 -34.65 32.06 31.43
C GLU A 151 -35.10 33.52 31.28
N GLY A 152 -34.39 34.32 30.48
CA GLY A 152 -34.78 35.70 30.18
C GLY A 152 -36.14 35.79 29.48
N PHE A 153 -36.40 34.93 28.50
CA PHE A 153 -37.69 34.85 27.81
C PHE A 153 -38.82 34.34 28.71
N LYS A 154 -38.54 33.42 29.64
CA LYS A 154 -39.53 32.92 30.62
C LYS A 154 -39.90 34.00 31.64
N ASN A 155 -38.93 34.83 32.06
CA ASN A 155 -39.16 35.94 32.98
C ASN A 155 -39.90 37.13 32.31
N PHE A 156 -39.63 37.38 31.02
CA PHE A 156 -40.33 38.43 30.26
C PHE A 156 -41.71 37.98 29.77
N GLY A 157 -41.84 36.71 29.35
CA GLY A 157 -43.11 36.09 28.94
C GLY A 157 -44.09 35.89 30.10
N ASN A 158 -43.62 35.67 31.33
CA ASN A 158 -44.49 35.67 32.51
C ASN A 158 -45.05 37.06 32.87
N LYS A 159 -44.42 38.15 32.38
CA LYS A 159 -44.92 39.53 32.56
C LYS A 159 -45.86 39.97 31.43
N PHE A 160 -45.79 39.33 30.26
CA PHE A 160 -46.61 39.62 29.10
C PHE A 160 -47.09 38.31 28.44
N ASN A 161 -48.07 37.62 29.04
CA ASN A 161 -49.17 37.03 28.27
C ASN A 161 -50.22 36.34 29.14
N ARG A 162 -51.43 36.92 29.17
CA ARG A 162 -52.64 36.14 28.91
C ARG A 162 -52.79 36.08 27.39
N ASN A 163 -52.72 34.86 26.87
CA ASN A 163 -53.19 34.47 25.54
C ASN A 163 -52.29 34.84 24.35
N LYS A 164 -51.43 33.91 23.93
CA LYS A 164 -51.37 33.42 22.54
C LYS A 164 -50.42 32.23 22.39
N ASN A 165 -50.92 31.25 21.66
CA ASN A 165 -50.27 30.02 21.21
C ASN A 165 -48.97 30.33 20.44
N PRO A 166 -47.82 29.67 20.70
CA PRO A 166 -46.70 29.74 19.78
C PRO A 166 -46.45 28.39 19.11
N GLU A 167 -46.55 28.42 17.78
CA GLU A 167 -45.96 27.44 16.88
C GLU A 167 -44.51 27.12 17.29
N ALA A 168 -44.19 25.84 17.18
CA ALA A 168 -42.97 25.24 17.68
C ALA A 168 -41.71 25.81 17.02
N ALA A 169 -41.04 26.73 17.73
CA ALA A 169 -39.62 26.96 17.55
C ALA A 169 -38.87 25.62 17.72
N PRO A 170 -37.84 25.33 16.91
CA PRO A 170 -37.13 24.06 16.98
C PRO A 170 -36.47 23.96 18.37
N LYS A 171 -36.99 23.07 19.21
CA LYS A 171 -36.40 22.77 20.52
C LYS A 171 -35.05 22.11 20.26
N GLU A 172 -33.97 22.90 20.24
CA GLU A 172 -32.62 22.36 20.43
C GLU A 172 -32.64 21.57 21.75
N ARG A 173 -32.60 20.24 21.64
CA ARG A 173 -32.42 19.33 22.77
C ARG A 173 -31.11 19.70 23.44
N VAL A 174 -31.12 19.83 24.77
CA VAL A 174 -29.90 19.88 25.56
C VAL A 174 -29.21 18.53 25.37
N LEU A 175 -28.12 18.51 24.60
CA LEU A 175 -27.30 17.32 24.39
C LEU A 175 -26.59 16.97 25.69
N SER A 176 -26.45 15.68 26.00
CA SER A 176 -25.68 15.24 27.16
C SER A 176 -24.18 15.52 26.95
N ASP A 177 -23.42 15.59 28.04
CA ASP A 177 -21.96 15.80 27.97
C ASP A 177 -21.26 14.75 27.07
N GLU A 178 -21.74 13.51 27.08
CA GLU A 178 -21.23 12.43 26.22
C GLU A 178 -21.53 12.65 24.74
N GLU A 179 -22.71 13.18 24.40
CA GLU A 179 -23.09 13.49 23.01
C GLU A 179 -22.28 14.68 22.46
N ILE A 180 -21.96 15.65 23.32
CA ILE A 180 -21.12 16.80 22.97
C ILE A 180 -19.71 16.31 22.62
N VAL A 181 -19.12 15.44 23.43
CA VAL A 181 -17.79 14.87 23.17
C VAL A 181 -17.79 14.04 21.88
N LYS A 182 -18.76 13.14 21.69
CA LYS A 182 -18.87 12.34 20.45
C LYS A 182 -19.01 13.21 19.20
N ARG A 183 -19.73 14.33 19.29
CA ARG A 183 -19.86 15.29 18.19
C ARG A 183 -18.55 16.04 17.94
N ALA A 184 -17.87 16.47 18.99
CA ALA A 184 -16.56 17.14 18.90
C ALA A 184 -15.50 16.22 18.30
N GLU A 185 -15.45 14.94 18.70
CA GLU A 185 -14.57 13.93 18.11
C GLU A 185 -14.83 13.73 16.61
N ARG A 186 -16.10 13.69 16.19
CA ARG A 186 -16.45 13.56 14.76
C ARG A 186 -15.95 14.77 13.96
N ILE A 187 -16.16 15.97 14.48
CA ILE A 187 -15.70 17.22 13.86
C ILE A 187 -14.17 17.25 13.79
N ALA A 188 -13.48 16.82 14.86
CA ALA A 188 -12.03 16.74 14.88
C ALA A 188 -11.49 15.74 13.85
N LYS A 189 -12.11 14.55 13.75
CA LYS A 189 -11.78 13.58 12.69
C LYS A 189 -11.99 14.17 11.30
N ASP A 190 -13.11 14.88 11.08
CA ASP A 190 -13.42 15.46 9.77
C ASP A 190 -12.47 16.62 9.39
N LYS A 191 -12.03 17.43 10.36
CA LYS A 191 -11.02 18.48 10.13
C LYS A 191 -9.64 17.89 9.82
N LEU A 192 -9.24 16.85 10.54
CA LEU A 192 -7.92 16.22 10.35
C LEU A 192 -7.85 15.31 9.12
N LYS A 193 -8.98 14.90 8.53
CA LYS A 193 -9.02 14.16 7.26
C LYS A 193 -8.31 14.88 6.11
N GLY A 194 -8.19 16.20 6.16
CA GLY A 194 -7.47 16.97 5.14
C GLY A 194 -5.97 16.66 5.09
N ASP A 195 -5.37 16.25 6.22
CA ASP A 195 -3.97 15.84 6.29
C ASP A 195 -3.85 14.31 6.20
N GLU A 196 -3.97 13.78 4.96
CA GLU A 196 -3.89 12.34 4.69
C GLU A 196 -2.60 11.71 5.23
N LYS A 197 -1.47 12.43 5.15
CA LYS A 197 -0.18 11.97 5.67
C LYS A 197 -0.25 11.76 7.18
N LEU A 198 -0.77 12.75 7.91
CA LEU A 198 -0.83 12.72 9.38
C LEU A 198 -1.76 11.61 9.88
N VAL A 199 -2.92 11.44 9.22
CA VAL A 199 -3.87 10.36 9.51
C VAL A 199 -3.24 8.99 9.23
N SER A 200 -2.57 8.84 8.09
CA SER A 200 -1.88 7.61 7.73
C SER A 200 -0.80 7.24 8.74
N SER A 201 0.05 8.18 9.15
CA SER A 201 1.12 7.94 10.11
C SER A 201 0.59 7.58 11.50
N HIS A 202 -0.48 8.25 11.94
CA HIS A 202 -1.19 7.88 13.17
C HIS A 202 -1.67 6.42 13.12
N ASP A 203 -2.36 6.03 12.05
CA ASP A 203 -2.92 4.69 11.89
C ASP A 203 -1.84 3.61 11.78
N GLN A 204 -0.73 3.91 11.10
CA GLN A 204 0.43 3.03 11.01
C GLN A 204 1.07 2.81 12.39
N TYR A 205 1.29 3.88 13.15
CA TYR A 205 1.87 3.76 14.49
C TYR A 205 0.96 3.01 15.47
N GLU A 206 -0.36 3.23 15.41
CA GLU A 206 -1.34 2.47 16.20
C GLU A 206 -1.30 0.96 15.89
N LYS A 207 -1.12 0.58 14.62
CA LYS A 207 -0.92 -0.83 14.23
C LYS A 207 0.39 -1.39 14.81
N ILE A 208 1.48 -0.63 14.74
CA ILE A 208 2.77 -1.04 15.32
C ILE A 208 2.64 -1.26 16.83
N LYS A 209 1.99 -0.34 17.54
CA LYS A 209 1.73 -0.43 18.99
C LYS A 209 0.91 -1.67 19.35
N LYS A 210 -0.16 -1.96 18.59
CA LYS A 210 -0.98 -3.17 18.77
C LYS A 210 -0.20 -4.46 18.47
N ALA A 211 0.68 -4.45 17.46
CA ALA A 211 1.50 -5.60 17.10
C ALA A 211 2.56 -5.93 18.18
N VAL A 212 3.21 -4.91 18.75
CA VAL A 212 4.16 -5.06 19.87
C VAL A 212 3.48 -5.69 21.10
N CYS A 213 2.20 -5.38 21.33
CA CYS A 213 1.40 -5.92 22.42
C CYS A 213 0.91 -7.37 22.16
N SER A 214 0.81 -7.80 20.89
CA SER A 214 0.11 -9.04 20.52
C SER A 214 0.99 -10.30 20.47
N THR A 215 2.21 -10.30 19.91
CA THR A 215 3.18 -11.42 19.99
C THR A 215 4.39 -11.21 19.08
N ARG A 216 5.61 -11.45 19.60
CA ARG A 216 6.74 -11.91 18.76
C ARG A 216 6.49 -13.38 18.40
N LYS A 217 5.75 -13.64 17.33
CA LYS A 217 5.76 -14.95 16.65
C LYS A 217 6.20 -14.73 15.22
N THR A 218 7.51 -14.62 15.02
CA THR A 218 8.15 -14.63 13.70
C THR A 218 8.00 -16.02 13.09
N TRP A 219 6.97 -16.21 12.27
CA TRP A 219 6.91 -17.31 11.32
C TRP A 219 7.59 -16.87 10.03
N ILE A 220 8.91 -17.02 9.95
CA ILE A 220 9.61 -17.00 8.65
C ILE A 220 9.56 -18.43 8.14
N ARG A 221 8.58 -18.74 7.31
CA ARG A 221 8.51 -20.04 6.62
C ARG A 221 9.46 -19.94 5.43
N ALA A 222 10.69 -20.40 5.61
CA ALA A 222 11.63 -20.58 4.52
C ALA A 222 11.04 -21.61 3.54
N PHE A 223 10.63 -21.16 2.35
CA PHE A 223 10.28 -22.07 1.26
C PHE A 223 11.59 -22.64 0.72
N LYS A 224 11.83 -23.94 0.96
CA LYS A 224 12.88 -24.68 0.28
C LYS A 224 12.50 -24.82 -1.20
N PRO A 225 13.44 -24.64 -2.14
CA PRO A 225 13.19 -24.99 -3.53
C PRO A 225 12.92 -26.49 -3.62
N ILE A 226 11.85 -26.85 -4.32
CA ILE A 226 11.60 -28.22 -4.76
C ILE A 226 12.53 -28.42 -5.97
N VAL A 227 13.43 -29.40 -5.85
CA VAL A 227 14.38 -29.82 -6.88
C VAL A 227 13.63 -30.53 -8.01
#